data_AF-A0ABC8JY72-F1
#
_entry.id   AF-A0ABC8JY72-F1
#
_cell.length_a   1.000
_cell.length_b   1.000
_cell.length_c   1.000
_cell.angle_alpha   90.00
_cell.angle_beta   90.00
_cell.angle_gamma   90.00
#
_symmetry.space_group_name_H-M   'P 1'
#
loop_
_entity.id
_entity.type
_entity.pdbx_description
1 polymer ?
#
loop_
_entity_poly.entity_id
_entity_poly.type
_entity_poly.pdbx_seq_one_letter_code
_entity_poly.pdbx_strand_id
1 'polypeptide(L)'
;MTNNPTAPPRKKKKKTKPPSFSSIPDDVLVNILARISRSHYRSLSLVSKHFNSLLSSQDIHTARSLIGNTDARLYVRLWLPNPSSSHRHSWFTLSYRHGQLSLVPVRALSSSSSYSPDRSNSTTVAVHSDIYQIGGSNEDKRTRAVRVLDCRSHTWRFAPDIRVARKHARSYFLDDKIYVIGGSTLTSWWGEVFDLKTQTWKRLPKPLSDDDDGYVHSYDNGAVYGGRLYVFTMDNNNNNKYAYDPKEERWVKEAGFVGLEGITGPWCVIGNGIYAEHEGKYTWYDPRSGKQVMVYGLKDVYEKRAKNYRTIELINHDGKLVIVWDEWHKTQREHKGVWYKSVWCAVISLEEGLTPLGTRMRGSVEQCNVVLNRVHKSFKLTSCQSVSV
;
A
#
# COMPACT_ATOMS: atom_id res chain seq x y z
N MET A 1 -6.10 61.20 -74.36
CA MET A 1 -6.73 60.06 -73.67
C MET A 1 -5.64 59.08 -73.28
N THR A 2 -5.26 59.03 -72.01
CA THR A 2 -4.29 58.05 -71.48
C THR A 2 -4.89 57.44 -70.21
N ASN A 3 -5.43 56.22 -70.36
CA ASN A 3 -5.98 55.41 -69.28
C ASN A 3 -4.83 54.85 -68.44
N ASN A 4 -4.73 55.27 -67.18
CA ASN A 4 -3.89 54.57 -66.20
C ASN A 4 -4.65 53.34 -65.67
N PRO A 5 -4.01 52.15 -65.62
CA PRO A 5 -4.64 50.96 -65.06
C PRO A 5 -4.69 51.04 -63.53
N THR A 6 -5.90 50.94 -62.98
CA THR A 6 -6.13 50.86 -61.54
C THR A 6 -5.57 49.53 -61.00
N ALA A 7 -4.60 49.60 -60.09
CA ALA A 7 -4.03 48.42 -59.46
C ALA A 7 -5.10 47.62 -58.68
N PRO A 8 -5.09 46.27 -58.73
CA PRO A 8 -6.09 45.46 -58.05
C PRO A 8 -5.95 45.56 -56.53
N PRO A 9 -7.05 45.45 -55.77
CA PRO A 9 -7.02 45.62 -54.33
C PRO A 9 -6.17 44.53 -53.67
N ARG A 10 -5.21 44.95 -52.83
CA ARG A 10 -4.41 44.05 -51.98
C ARG A 10 -5.33 43.12 -51.18
N LYS A 11 -5.33 41.83 -51.51
CA LYS A 11 -5.98 40.78 -50.70
C LYS A 11 -5.42 40.86 -49.28
N LYS A 12 -6.25 41.29 -48.31
CA LYS A 12 -5.92 41.22 -46.88
C LYS A 12 -5.63 39.75 -46.54
N LYS A 13 -4.38 39.42 -46.16
CA LYS A 13 -4.05 38.13 -45.56
C LYS A 13 -4.98 37.94 -44.35
N LYS A 14 -5.87 36.93 -44.38
CA LYS A 14 -6.62 36.50 -43.19
C LYS A 14 -5.59 36.23 -42.09
N LYS A 15 -5.61 37.01 -41.00
CA LYS A 15 -4.87 36.67 -39.79
C LYS A 15 -5.48 35.36 -39.27
N THR A 16 -4.83 34.23 -39.55
CA THR A 16 -5.12 32.97 -38.88
C THR A 16 -4.98 33.22 -37.39
N LYS A 17 -6.05 32.99 -36.62
CA LYS A 17 -5.96 33.02 -35.16
C LYS A 17 -4.83 32.07 -34.75
N PRO A 18 -3.97 32.44 -33.78
CA PRO A 18 -2.97 31.51 -33.28
C PRO A 18 -3.68 30.22 -32.84
N PRO A 19 -3.07 29.05 -33.07
CA PRO A 19 -3.66 27.79 -32.64
C PRO A 19 -3.96 27.87 -31.14
N SER A 20 -5.22 27.64 -30.79
CA SER A 20 -5.67 27.57 -29.40
C SER A 20 -5.47 26.14 -28.91
N PHE A 21 -5.13 25.95 -27.63
CA PHE A 21 -5.10 24.61 -27.03
C PHE A 21 -6.43 23.86 -27.19
N SER A 22 -7.54 24.58 -27.33
CA SER A 22 -8.86 24.03 -27.61
C SER A 22 -9.02 23.42 -29.01
N SER A 23 -8.03 23.53 -29.89
CA SER A 23 -8.06 22.88 -31.21
C SER A 23 -7.38 21.51 -31.22
N ILE A 24 -6.78 21.09 -30.11
CA ILE A 24 -6.15 19.77 -29.97
C ILE A 24 -7.23 18.78 -29.48
N PRO A 25 -7.36 17.61 -30.11
CA PRO A 25 -8.26 16.55 -29.65
C PRO A 25 -7.97 16.10 -28.20
N ASP A 26 -9.04 15.77 -27.45
CA ASP A 26 -8.96 15.39 -26.04
C ASP A 26 -8.08 14.16 -25.82
N ASP A 27 -8.11 13.18 -26.71
CA ASP A 27 -7.27 11.97 -26.65
C ASP A 27 -5.77 12.30 -26.73
N VAL A 28 -5.40 13.24 -27.61
CA VAL A 28 -4.02 13.74 -27.71
C VAL A 28 -3.63 14.52 -26.46
N LEU A 29 -4.52 15.39 -25.96
CA LEU A 29 -4.27 16.15 -24.72
C LEU A 29 -4.09 15.23 -23.52
N VAL A 30 -4.95 14.22 -23.36
CA VAL A 30 -4.84 13.21 -22.29
C VAL A 30 -3.51 12.48 -22.39
N ASN A 31 -3.07 12.09 -23.58
CA ASN A 31 -1.80 11.41 -23.79
C ASN A 31 -0.60 12.32 -23.44
N ILE A 32 -0.66 13.61 -23.79
CA ILE A 32 0.36 14.61 -23.40
C ILE A 32 0.39 14.76 -21.88
N LEU A 33 -0.77 15.01 -21.25
CA LEU A 33 -0.89 15.18 -19.80
C LEU A 33 -0.44 13.92 -19.05
N ALA A 34 -0.68 12.73 -19.60
CA ALA A 34 -0.28 11.46 -19.01
C ALA A 34 1.24 11.33 -18.87
N ARG A 35 2.04 12.02 -19.70
CA ARG A 35 3.51 12.04 -19.61
C ARG A 35 4.05 13.00 -18.56
N ILE A 36 3.22 13.92 -18.06
CA ILE A 36 3.64 14.91 -17.06
C ILE A 36 3.52 14.32 -15.66
N SER A 37 4.49 14.59 -14.77
CA SER A 37 4.41 14.18 -13.36
C SER A 37 3.19 14.81 -12.67
N ARG A 38 2.48 14.03 -11.83
CA ARG A 38 1.27 14.49 -11.14
C ARG A 38 1.50 15.65 -10.18
N SER A 39 2.75 15.89 -9.76
CA SER A 39 3.11 17.07 -8.98
C SER A 39 2.68 18.39 -9.64
N HIS A 40 2.67 18.42 -10.98
CA HIS A 40 2.25 19.57 -11.77
C HIS A 40 0.74 19.62 -12.06
N TYR A 41 -0.01 18.54 -11.79
CA TYR A 41 -1.44 18.47 -12.13
C TYR A 41 -2.25 19.51 -11.37
N ARG A 42 -1.84 19.87 -10.14
CA ARG A 42 -2.48 20.94 -9.39
C ARG A 42 -2.40 22.26 -10.17
N SER A 43 -1.22 22.63 -10.65
CA SER A 43 -1.04 23.85 -11.44
C SER A 43 -1.75 23.76 -12.80
N LEU A 44 -1.67 22.61 -13.47
CA LEU A 44 -2.30 22.40 -14.78
C LEU A 44 -3.84 22.41 -14.71
N SER A 45 -4.43 21.91 -13.63
CA SER A 45 -5.88 21.96 -13.41
C SER A 45 -6.41 23.38 -13.29
N LEU A 46 -5.56 24.33 -12.89
CA LEU A 46 -5.92 25.74 -12.76
C LEU A 46 -5.81 26.51 -14.08
N VAL A 47 -5.21 25.92 -15.13
CA VAL A 47 -5.03 26.57 -16.43
C VAL A 47 -6.36 26.77 -17.15
N SER A 48 -7.24 25.78 -17.12
CA SER A 48 -8.59 25.88 -17.71
C SER A 48 -9.56 24.85 -17.14
N LYS A 49 -10.87 25.11 -17.27
CA LYS A 49 -11.92 24.13 -16.93
C LYS A 49 -11.77 22.83 -17.71
N HIS A 50 -11.32 22.92 -18.97
CA HIS A 50 -11.11 21.76 -19.83
C HIS A 50 -9.95 20.88 -19.31
N PHE A 51 -8.81 21.48 -18.97
CA PHE A 51 -7.70 20.74 -18.35
C PHE A 51 -8.10 20.12 -17.01
N ASN A 52 -8.85 20.85 -16.17
CA ASN A 52 -9.38 20.28 -14.93
C ASN A 52 -10.27 19.07 -15.19
N SER A 53 -11.14 19.14 -16.20
CA SER A 53 -12.02 18.03 -16.59
C SER A 53 -11.21 16.82 -17.06
N LEU A 54 -10.23 17.00 -17.93
CA LEU A 54 -9.38 15.92 -18.44
C LEU A 54 -8.53 15.29 -17.32
N LEU A 55 -7.94 16.10 -16.43
CA LEU A 55 -7.14 15.61 -15.30
C LEU A 55 -7.98 14.93 -14.20
N SER A 56 -9.29 15.16 -14.20
CA SER A 56 -10.25 14.51 -13.29
C SER A 56 -10.94 13.30 -13.93
N SER A 57 -10.73 13.07 -15.24
CA SER A 57 -11.33 11.96 -15.97
C SER A 57 -10.67 10.62 -15.64
N GLN A 58 -11.32 9.51 -15.97
CA GLN A 58 -10.70 8.18 -15.87
C GLN A 58 -9.64 7.94 -16.97
N ASP A 59 -9.76 8.65 -18.10
CA ASP A 59 -8.93 8.46 -19.29
C ASP A 59 -7.46 8.78 -19.03
N ILE A 60 -7.19 9.82 -18.22
CA ILE A 60 -5.81 10.16 -17.83
C ILE A 60 -5.15 9.04 -17.04
N HIS A 61 -5.90 8.36 -16.18
CA HIS A 61 -5.36 7.26 -15.39
C HIS A 61 -5.10 6.04 -16.27
N THR A 62 -6.00 5.74 -17.20
CA THR A 62 -5.81 4.66 -18.19
C THR A 62 -4.58 4.95 -19.07
N ALA A 63 -4.47 6.16 -19.61
CA ALA A 63 -3.35 6.57 -20.44
C ALA A 63 -2.00 6.47 -19.70
N ARG A 64 -1.95 6.93 -18.43
CA ARG A 64 -0.78 6.80 -17.56
C ARG A 64 -0.38 5.35 -17.31
N SER A 65 -1.36 4.51 -16.99
CA SER A 65 -1.14 3.07 -16.78
C SER A 65 -0.58 2.40 -18.02
N LEU A 66 -1.08 2.75 -19.22
CA LEU A 66 -0.62 2.17 -20.49
C LEU A 66 0.82 2.54 -20.83
N ILE A 67 1.26 3.75 -20.49
CA ILE A 67 2.64 4.19 -20.74
C ILE A 67 3.59 3.90 -19.57
N GLY A 68 3.11 3.22 -18.52
CA GLY A 68 3.89 2.93 -17.31
C GLY A 68 4.26 4.15 -16.46
N ASN A 69 3.58 5.29 -16.65
CA ASN A 69 3.81 6.51 -15.86
C ASN A 69 2.83 6.57 -14.69
N THR A 70 2.95 5.63 -13.76
CA THR A 70 2.13 5.60 -12.54
C THR A 70 2.94 6.14 -11.37
N ASP A 71 2.29 6.88 -10.46
CA ASP A 71 2.96 7.34 -9.23
C ASP A 71 2.55 6.45 -8.06
N ALA A 72 3.52 5.91 -7.34
CA ALA A 72 3.24 5.20 -6.10
C ALA A 72 2.71 6.17 -5.04
N ARG A 73 1.68 5.76 -4.30
CA ARG A 73 1.12 6.49 -3.17
C ARG A 73 0.98 5.56 -1.98
N LEU A 74 1.45 6.02 -0.83
CA LEU A 74 1.30 5.30 0.42
C LEU A 74 -0.01 5.70 1.09
N TYR A 75 -0.86 4.71 1.36
CA TYR A 75 -2.12 4.83 2.07
C TYR A 75 -1.98 4.25 3.46
N VAL A 76 -2.37 5.01 4.48
CA VAL A 76 -2.34 4.61 5.88
C VAL A 76 -3.76 4.61 6.42
N ARG A 77 -4.16 3.51 7.05
CA ARG A 77 -5.43 3.39 7.76
C ARG A 77 -5.21 3.51 9.25
N LEU A 78 -5.79 4.56 9.83
CA LEU A 78 -5.72 4.83 11.26
C LEU A 78 -7.05 4.54 11.93
N TRP A 79 -6.97 4.00 13.14
CA TRP A 79 -8.07 3.91 14.06
C TRP A 79 -8.12 5.16 14.94
N LEU A 80 -9.23 5.91 14.88
CA LEU A 80 -9.41 7.18 15.59
C LEU A 80 -10.41 7.04 16.75
N PRO A 81 -10.07 7.50 17.97
CA PRO A 81 -11.02 7.57 19.08
C PRO A 81 -12.06 8.68 18.83
N ASN A 82 -13.36 8.37 18.96
CA ASN A 82 -14.46 9.34 18.90
C ASN A 82 -15.31 9.24 20.18
N PRO A 83 -15.63 10.36 20.87
CA PRO A 83 -16.46 10.36 22.08
C PRO A 83 -17.93 9.91 21.90
N SER A 84 -18.49 9.93 20.69
CA SER A 84 -19.96 9.91 20.50
C SER A 84 -20.54 8.63 19.86
N SER A 85 -19.72 7.70 19.38
CA SER A 85 -20.09 6.35 18.89
C SER A 85 -18.90 5.73 18.15
N SER A 86 -18.87 4.39 18.10
CA SER A 86 -17.94 3.51 17.37
C SER A 86 -16.78 4.23 16.63
N HIS A 87 -15.67 4.42 17.33
CA HIS A 87 -14.34 3.98 16.89
C HIS A 87 -14.05 3.94 15.38
N ARG A 88 -14.04 5.09 14.69
CA ARG A 88 -13.90 5.15 13.22
C ARG A 88 -12.49 4.87 12.70
N HIS A 89 -12.41 3.97 11.72
CA HIS A 89 -11.26 3.86 10.83
C HIS A 89 -11.29 4.92 9.73
N SER A 90 -10.17 5.61 9.52
CA SER A 90 -9.99 6.62 8.48
C SER A 90 -8.74 6.35 7.65
N TRP A 91 -8.84 6.61 6.34
CA TRP A 91 -7.74 6.50 5.41
C TRP A 91 -7.05 7.84 5.19
N PHE A 92 -5.73 7.80 5.06
CA PHE A 92 -4.87 8.94 4.80
C PHE A 92 -3.87 8.58 3.70
N THR A 93 -3.49 9.54 2.87
CA THR A 93 -2.34 9.42 1.98
C THR A 93 -1.14 10.10 2.60
N LEU A 94 0.04 9.50 2.48
CA LEU A 94 1.29 10.18 2.77
C LEU A 94 1.64 11.11 1.59
N SER A 95 1.81 12.40 1.87
CA SER A 95 2.11 13.42 0.87
C SER A 95 3.28 14.28 1.32
N TYR A 96 4.16 14.63 0.39
CA TYR A 96 5.18 15.64 0.62
C TYR A 96 4.55 17.04 0.54
N ARG A 97 4.64 17.80 1.64
CA ARG A 97 4.13 19.17 1.73
C ARG A 97 5.14 20.03 2.47
N HIS A 98 5.49 21.18 1.89
CA HIS A 98 6.40 22.17 2.49
C HIS A 98 7.72 21.56 3.00
N GLY A 99 8.30 20.63 2.24
CA GLY A 99 9.58 20.03 2.61
C GLY A 99 9.50 18.82 3.55
N GLN A 100 8.30 18.39 3.95
CA GLN A 100 8.11 17.30 4.93
C GLN A 100 7.00 16.32 4.54
N LEU A 101 7.08 15.08 5.05
CA LEU A 101 6.01 14.11 4.92
C LEU A 101 4.84 14.46 5.84
N SER A 102 3.63 14.40 5.30
CA SER A 102 2.40 14.71 6.04
C SER A 102 1.28 13.73 5.66
N LEU A 103 0.44 13.39 6.63
CA LEU A 103 -0.77 12.61 6.38
C LEU A 103 -1.90 13.52 5.93
N VAL A 104 -2.46 13.20 4.77
CA VAL A 104 -3.58 13.94 4.17
C VAL A 104 -4.81 13.04 4.21
N PRO A 105 -5.93 13.46 4.82
CA PRO A 105 -7.14 12.65 4.86
C PRO A 105 -7.65 12.30 3.47
N VAL A 106 -7.98 11.03 3.25
CA VAL A 106 -8.69 10.57 2.06
C VAL A 106 -10.17 10.82 2.29
N ARG A 107 -10.72 11.85 1.63
CA ARG A 107 -12.15 12.15 1.67
C ARG A 107 -12.87 11.26 0.68
N ALA A 108 -13.10 10.02 1.10
CA ALA A 108 -13.69 9.05 0.21
C ALA A 108 -15.19 9.32 0.02
N LEU A 109 -15.62 9.45 -1.23
CA LEU A 109 -17.03 9.61 -1.56
C LEU A 109 -17.70 8.23 -1.53
N SER A 110 -18.75 8.11 -0.72
CA SER A 110 -19.59 6.93 -0.66
C SER A 110 -20.68 7.03 -1.71
N SER A 111 -20.75 6.05 -2.62
CA SER A 111 -21.82 5.93 -3.61
C SER A 111 -23.16 5.45 -3.01
N SER A 112 -23.22 5.15 -1.70
CA SER A 112 -24.44 4.75 -0.98
C SER A 112 -24.45 5.28 0.46
N SER A 113 -25.63 5.68 0.94
CA SER A 113 -25.87 6.22 2.29
C SER A 113 -25.79 5.18 3.41
N SER A 114 -25.80 3.88 3.10
CA SER A 114 -25.70 2.78 4.08
C SER A 114 -24.26 2.36 4.39
N TYR A 115 -23.29 3.20 4.05
CA TYR A 115 -21.88 2.89 4.06
C TYR A 115 -21.25 3.05 5.45
N SER A 116 -20.63 1.98 5.97
CA SER A 116 -19.65 2.08 7.04
C SER A 116 -18.32 1.42 6.62
N PRO A 117 -17.23 2.18 6.44
CA PRO A 117 -15.87 1.63 6.29
C PRO A 117 -15.37 0.98 7.58
N ASP A 118 -16.14 1.12 8.66
CA ASP A 118 -15.67 0.93 10.01
C ASP A 118 -15.69 -0.55 10.39
N ARG A 119 -14.74 -1.29 9.81
CA ARG A 119 -14.53 -2.70 10.08
C ARG A 119 -13.22 -2.90 10.80
N SER A 120 -13.30 -3.20 12.09
CA SER A 120 -12.13 -3.60 12.86
C SER A 120 -11.62 -4.94 12.36
N ASN A 121 -10.32 -5.18 12.50
CA ASN A 121 -9.70 -6.48 12.22
C ASN A 121 -9.93 -7.03 10.80
N SER A 122 -10.26 -6.15 9.85
CA SER A 122 -10.31 -6.46 8.42
C SER A 122 -8.90 -6.50 7.86
N THR A 123 -8.69 -7.35 6.86
CA THR A 123 -7.44 -7.41 6.13
C THR A 123 -7.49 -6.49 4.93
N THR A 124 -6.33 -6.02 4.49
CA THR A 124 -6.23 -5.09 3.36
C THR A 124 -5.08 -5.46 2.44
N VAL A 125 -5.26 -5.29 1.15
CA VAL A 125 -4.22 -5.53 0.15
C VAL A 125 -4.34 -4.54 -1.00
N ALA A 126 -3.21 -3.98 -1.41
CA ALA A 126 -3.10 -3.18 -2.63
C ALA A 126 -3.10 -4.08 -3.86
N VAL A 127 -3.91 -3.71 -4.85
CA VAL A 127 -4.03 -4.38 -6.14
C VAL A 127 -4.09 -3.30 -7.21
N HIS A 128 -3.03 -3.15 -8.00
CA HIS A 128 -2.93 -2.09 -9.00
C HIS A 128 -3.19 -0.70 -8.38
N SER A 129 -4.28 -0.04 -8.78
CA SER A 129 -4.75 1.28 -8.31
C SER A 129 -5.79 1.20 -7.19
N ASP A 130 -6.05 0.00 -6.66
CA ASP A 130 -7.15 -0.26 -5.73
C ASP A 130 -6.62 -0.81 -4.41
N ILE A 131 -7.35 -0.54 -3.32
CA ILE A 131 -7.16 -1.23 -2.04
C ILE A 131 -8.40 -2.07 -1.74
N TYR A 132 -8.21 -3.37 -1.60
CA TYR A 132 -9.25 -4.29 -1.17
C TYR A 132 -9.26 -4.36 0.35
N GLN A 133 -10.42 -4.16 0.96
CA GLN A 133 -10.67 -4.34 2.38
C GLN A 133 -11.60 -5.55 2.57
N ILE A 134 -11.09 -6.63 3.14
CA ILE A 134 -11.74 -7.94 3.16
C ILE A 134 -12.05 -8.38 4.59
N GLY A 135 -13.28 -8.81 4.82
CA GLY A 135 -13.73 -9.34 6.11
C GLY A 135 -13.69 -8.28 7.23
N GLY A 136 -13.28 -8.73 8.41
CA GLY A 136 -13.24 -7.97 9.65
C GLY A 136 -14.46 -8.23 10.53
N SER A 137 -14.76 -7.25 11.38
CA SER A 137 -15.94 -7.28 12.24
C SER A 137 -16.69 -5.95 12.22
N ASN A 138 -18.02 -6.05 12.21
CA ASN A 138 -18.93 -4.95 12.50
C ASN A 138 -19.61 -5.27 13.82
N GLU A 139 -19.48 -4.40 14.83
CA GLU A 139 -20.07 -4.63 16.16
C GLU A 139 -19.71 -6.03 16.71
N ASP A 140 -18.42 -6.38 16.62
CA ASP A 140 -17.82 -7.67 17.00
C ASP A 140 -18.26 -8.92 16.22
N LYS A 141 -19.22 -8.78 15.28
CA LYS A 141 -19.65 -9.86 14.38
C LYS A 141 -18.73 -9.95 13.17
N ARG A 142 -18.16 -11.14 12.93
CA ARG A 142 -17.37 -11.44 11.72
C ARG A 142 -18.20 -11.20 10.47
N THR A 143 -17.58 -10.67 9.42
CA THR A 143 -18.28 -10.39 8.15
C THR A 143 -17.61 -11.05 6.94
N ARG A 144 -18.42 -11.22 5.89
CA ARG A 144 -18.01 -11.67 4.55
C ARG A 144 -17.76 -10.50 3.59
N ALA A 145 -17.98 -9.27 4.04
CA ALA A 145 -17.96 -8.10 3.20
C ALA A 145 -16.59 -7.86 2.55
N VAL A 146 -16.58 -7.65 1.23
CA VAL A 146 -15.42 -7.14 0.49
C VAL A 146 -15.74 -5.76 -0.06
N ARG A 147 -14.87 -4.79 0.21
CA ARG A 147 -14.99 -3.43 -0.31
C ARG A 147 -13.70 -3.01 -0.97
N VAL A 148 -13.80 -2.18 -2.00
CA VAL A 148 -12.65 -1.70 -2.75
C VAL A 148 -12.63 -0.19 -2.73
N LEU A 149 -11.50 0.38 -2.35
CA LEU A 149 -11.19 1.80 -2.49
C LEU A 149 -10.43 2.00 -3.80
N ASP A 150 -11.06 2.67 -4.76
CA ASP A 150 -10.36 3.17 -5.95
C ASP A 150 -9.49 4.36 -5.50
N CYS A 151 -8.17 4.21 -5.59
CA CYS A 151 -7.21 5.21 -5.10
C CYS A 151 -7.02 6.38 -6.07
N ARG A 152 -7.63 6.33 -7.26
CA ARG A 152 -7.59 7.39 -8.28
C ARG A 152 -8.68 8.42 -8.00
N SER A 153 -9.91 7.93 -7.83
CA SER A 153 -11.11 8.73 -7.57
C SER A 153 -11.43 8.90 -6.09
N HIS A 154 -10.77 8.13 -5.22
CA HIS A 154 -11.10 8.02 -3.78
C HIS A 154 -12.56 7.63 -3.56
N THR A 155 -13.10 6.72 -4.37
CA THR A 155 -14.47 6.21 -4.21
C THR A 155 -14.48 4.77 -3.73
N TRP A 156 -15.45 4.44 -2.89
CA TRP A 156 -15.68 3.05 -2.48
C TRP A 156 -16.67 2.34 -3.39
N ARG A 157 -16.40 1.06 -3.66
CA ARG A 157 -17.29 0.16 -4.37
C ARG A 157 -17.36 -1.20 -3.69
N PHE A 158 -18.42 -1.94 -4.01
CA PHE A 158 -18.58 -3.33 -3.60
C PHE A 158 -17.75 -4.25 -4.52
N ALA A 159 -17.32 -5.38 -3.97
CA ALA A 159 -16.80 -6.52 -4.71
C ALA A 159 -17.48 -7.79 -4.19
N PRO A 160 -17.41 -8.92 -4.91
CA PRO A 160 -17.99 -10.17 -4.46
C PRO A 160 -17.55 -10.53 -3.04
N ASP A 161 -18.50 -10.86 -2.18
CA ASP A 161 -18.23 -11.21 -0.78
C ASP A 161 -17.48 -12.56 -0.68
N ILE A 162 -16.60 -12.70 0.31
CA ILE A 162 -15.93 -13.99 0.61
C ILE A 162 -16.98 -15.04 0.99
N ARG A 163 -16.68 -16.32 0.82
CA ARG A 163 -17.64 -17.41 1.11
C ARG A 163 -17.83 -17.60 2.61
N VAL A 164 -16.76 -17.44 3.40
CA VAL A 164 -16.79 -17.61 4.86
C VAL A 164 -16.43 -16.31 5.56
N ALA A 165 -17.17 -15.94 6.62
CA ALA A 165 -16.90 -14.73 7.39
C ALA A 165 -15.56 -14.83 8.13
N ARG A 166 -14.70 -13.81 8.00
CA ARG A 166 -13.34 -13.82 8.57
C ARG A 166 -13.03 -12.54 9.32
N LYS A 167 -12.33 -12.63 10.46
CA LYS A 167 -11.68 -11.48 11.14
C LYS A 167 -10.26 -11.85 11.56
N HIS A 168 -9.34 -10.89 11.56
CA HIS A 168 -7.89 -11.14 11.74
C HIS A 168 -7.27 -12.03 10.65
N ALA A 169 -7.87 -12.07 9.46
CA ALA A 169 -7.27 -12.74 8.30
C ALA A 169 -6.07 -11.95 7.76
N ARG A 170 -5.24 -12.63 6.96
CA ARG A 170 -4.18 -12.00 6.16
C ARG A 170 -4.51 -12.09 4.68
N SER A 171 -4.18 -11.05 3.92
CA SER A 171 -4.38 -11.03 2.47
C SER A 171 -3.11 -10.72 1.70
N TYR A 172 -2.96 -11.36 0.55
CA TYR A 172 -1.79 -11.28 -0.31
C TYR A 172 -2.21 -11.16 -1.78
N PHE A 173 -1.48 -10.36 -2.55
CA PHE A 173 -1.68 -10.22 -4.00
C PHE A 173 -0.56 -10.93 -4.74
N LEU A 174 -0.92 -11.85 -5.63
CA LEU A 174 0.00 -12.64 -6.44
C LEU A 174 -0.72 -13.06 -7.73
N ASP A 175 -0.09 -12.88 -8.89
CA ASP A 175 -0.56 -13.34 -10.21
C ASP A 175 -2.04 -13.00 -10.51
N ASP A 176 -2.43 -11.73 -10.37
CA ASP A 176 -3.82 -11.26 -10.56
C ASP A 176 -4.85 -11.99 -9.69
N LYS A 177 -4.42 -12.47 -8.52
CA LYS A 177 -5.28 -13.13 -7.54
C LYS A 177 -5.04 -12.57 -6.14
N ILE A 178 -6.12 -12.52 -5.35
CA ILE A 178 -6.05 -12.14 -3.94
C ILE A 178 -6.26 -13.38 -3.08
N TYR A 179 -5.25 -13.73 -2.30
CA TYR A 179 -5.29 -14.84 -1.35
C TYR A 179 -5.68 -14.32 0.02
N VAL A 180 -6.65 -14.94 0.69
CA VAL A 180 -7.11 -14.58 2.03
C VAL A 180 -7.05 -15.80 2.92
N ILE A 181 -6.22 -15.75 3.96
CA ILE A 181 -5.91 -16.92 4.79
C ILE A 181 -6.20 -16.62 6.26
N GLY A 182 -6.72 -17.62 6.96
CA GLY A 182 -7.02 -17.56 8.39
C GLY A 182 -8.29 -16.79 8.73
N GLY A 183 -8.44 -16.47 10.02
CA GLY A 183 -9.50 -15.61 10.56
C GLY A 183 -10.93 -16.19 10.57
N SER A 184 -11.10 -17.43 10.13
CA SER A 184 -12.35 -18.19 10.11
C SER A 184 -12.56 -18.94 11.43
N THR A 185 -13.81 -19.21 11.80
CA THR A 185 -14.16 -20.16 12.87
C THR A 185 -14.30 -21.59 12.37
N LEU A 186 -14.40 -21.80 11.06
CA LEU A 186 -14.51 -23.11 10.43
C LEU A 186 -13.11 -23.63 10.10
N THR A 187 -12.69 -24.70 10.79
CA THR A 187 -11.35 -25.30 10.69
C THR A 187 -11.02 -25.83 9.29
N SER A 188 -12.02 -26.37 8.57
CA SER A 188 -11.85 -26.85 7.19
C SER A 188 -11.75 -25.71 6.16
N TRP A 189 -12.18 -24.49 6.49
CA TRP A 189 -12.22 -23.33 5.59
C TRP A 189 -11.09 -22.35 5.90
N TRP A 190 -9.88 -22.87 5.73
CA TRP A 190 -8.68 -22.22 6.20
C TRP A 190 -8.26 -21.01 5.32
N GLY A 191 -8.57 -21.00 4.01
CA GLY A 191 -8.32 -19.85 3.13
C GLY A 191 -9.12 -19.86 1.82
N GLU A 192 -9.13 -18.72 1.13
CA GLU A 192 -9.83 -18.50 -0.15
C GLU A 192 -8.96 -17.67 -1.09
N VAL A 193 -9.16 -17.85 -2.40
CA VAL A 193 -8.51 -17.07 -3.45
C VAL A 193 -9.56 -16.40 -4.34
N PHE A 194 -9.40 -15.10 -4.58
CA PHE A 194 -10.21 -14.32 -5.49
C PHE A 194 -9.48 -14.15 -6.81
N ASP A 195 -10.12 -14.55 -7.89
CA ASP A 195 -9.63 -14.33 -9.24
C ASP A 195 -10.18 -12.99 -9.77
N LEU A 196 -9.29 -12.04 -10.05
CA LEU A 196 -9.68 -10.71 -10.53
C LEU A 196 -10.29 -10.73 -11.93
N LYS A 197 -9.97 -11.73 -12.76
CA LYS A 197 -10.50 -11.85 -14.13
C LYS A 197 -11.92 -12.40 -14.11
N THR A 198 -12.17 -13.47 -13.36
CA THR A 198 -13.50 -14.08 -13.28
C THR A 198 -14.39 -13.43 -12.22
N GLN A 199 -13.84 -12.61 -11.33
CA GLN A 199 -14.53 -12.01 -10.19
C GLN A 199 -15.18 -13.09 -9.28
N THR A 200 -14.49 -14.23 -9.10
CA THR A 200 -15.00 -15.33 -8.26
C THR A 200 -14.03 -15.72 -7.17
N TRP A 201 -14.58 -16.03 -5.99
CA TRP A 201 -13.84 -16.67 -4.90
C TRP A 201 -13.82 -18.19 -5.08
N LYS A 202 -12.67 -18.82 -4.88
CA LYS A 202 -12.50 -20.28 -4.75
C LYS A 202 -11.90 -20.61 -3.39
N ARG A 203 -12.22 -21.79 -2.86
CA ARG A 203 -11.62 -22.29 -1.62
C ARG A 203 -10.19 -22.74 -1.90
N LEU A 204 -9.25 -22.41 -1.00
CA LEU A 204 -7.89 -22.95 -1.07
C LEU A 204 -7.84 -24.36 -0.48
N PRO A 205 -7.03 -25.28 -1.04
CA PRO A 205 -6.81 -26.61 -0.47
C PRO A 205 -6.10 -26.47 0.88
N LYS A 206 -6.45 -27.26 1.90
CA LYS A 206 -5.77 -27.22 3.21
C LYS A 206 -4.31 -27.67 3.04
N PRO A 207 -3.32 -27.05 3.72
CA PRO A 207 -1.98 -27.60 3.76
C PRO A 207 -2.02 -29.01 4.34
N LEU A 208 -1.23 -29.92 3.77
CA LEU A 208 -1.07 -31.27 4.31
C LEU A 208 -0.32 -31.15 5.65
N SER A 209 -1.04 -31.31 6.76
CA SER A 209 -0.43 -31.48 8.08
C SER A 209 -0.29 -32.97 8.36
N ASP A 210 0.87 -33.39 8.86
CA ASP A 210 1.11 -34.79 9.27
C ASP A 210 0.23 -35.17 10.48
N ASP A 211 -0.22 -34.17 11.24
CA ASP A 211 -1.17 -34.32 12.32
C ASP A 211 -2.59 -34.02 11.83
N ASP A 212 -3.46 -35.02 11.91
CA ASP A 212 -4.91 -34.95 11.65
C ASP A 212 -5.65 -34.14 12.75
N ASP A 213 -4.93 -33.71 13.79
CA ASP A 213 -5.45 -32.91 14.90
C ASP A 213 -5.60 -31.43 14.54
N GLY A 214 -6.55 -31.16 13.64
CA GLY A 214 -7.66 -30.23 13.89
C GLY A 214 -7.41 -28.73 14.14
N TYR A 215 -6.20 -28.22 14.35
CA TYR A 215 -6.03 -26.92 14.98
C TYR A 215 -4.83 -26.10 14.51
N VAL A 216 -4.98 -25.39 13.39
CA VAL A 216 -4.13 -24.22 13.08
C VAL A 216 -4.78 -22.98 13.70
N HIS A 217 -4.41 -22.69 14.96
CA HIS A 217 -5.09 -21.70 15.79
C HIS A 217 -4.74 -20.23 15.49
N SER A 218 -3.59 -19.93 14.89
CA SER A 218 -3.25 -18.55 14.53
C SER A 218 -2.24 -18.49 13.39
N TYR A 219 -2.55 -17.63 12.42
CA TYR A 219 -1.63 -17.27 11.36
C TYR A 219 -1.05 -15.92 11.73
N ASP A 220 0.25 -15.89 11.97
CA ASP A 220 0.88 -14.66 12.43
C ASP A 220 1.32 -13.80 11.24
N ASN A 221 1.87 -14.44 10.21
CA ASN A 221 2.45 -13.75 9.07
C ASN A 221 2.59 -14.63 7.80
N GLY A 222 2.95 -14.02 6.67
CA GLY A 222 3.15 -14.70 5.39
C GLY A 222 3.65 -13.73 4.33
N ALA A 223 4.22 -14.24 3.23
CA ALA A 223 4.94 -13.46 2.22
C ALA A 223 4.66 -13.91 0.79
N VAL A 224 4.65 -12.97 -0.14
CA VAL A 224 4.78 -13.29 -1.57
C VAL A 224 6.22 -13.08 -1.97
N TYR A 225 6.89 -14.15 -2.38
CA TYR A 225 8.30 -14.13 -2.77
C TYR A 225 8.57 -15.15 -3.87
N GLY A 226 9.36 -14.80 -4.88
CA GLY A 226 9.72 -15.74 -5.96
C GLY A 226 8.52 -16.37 -6.68
N GLY A 227 7.37 -15.68 -6.75
CA GLY A 227 6.14 -16.20 -7.37
C GLY A 227 5.37 -17.23 -6.52
N ARG A 228 5.73 -17.41 -5.25
CA ARG A 228 5.03 -18.29 -4.31
C ARG A 228 4.49 -17.50 -3.12
N LEU A 229 3.43 -18.04 -2.52
CA LEU A 229 2.85 -17.52 -1.29
C LEU A 229 3.28 -18.37 -0.11
N TYR A 230 4.11 -17.79 0.76
CA TYR A 230 4.58 -18.38 2.00
C TYR A 230 3.64 -18.02 3.15
N VAL A 231 3.30 -19.02 3.96
CA VAL A 231 2.42 -18.85 5.12
C VAL A 231 3.08 -19.53 6.31
N PHE A 232 3.14 -18.78 7.42
CA PHE A 232 3.72 -19.26 8.67
C PHE A 232 2.59 -19.55 9.67
N THR A 233 2.54 -20.78 10.14
CA THR A 233 1.62 -21.18 11.21
C THR A 233 2.38 -21.23 12.51
N MET A 234 1.84 -20.59 13.54
CA MET A 234 2.28 -20.84 14.91
C MET A 234 1.36 -21.92 15.48
N ASP A 235 1.82 -23.16 15.46
CA ASP A 235 1.28 -24.16 16.36
C ASP A 235 2.23 -24.32 17.55
N ASN A 236 1.69 -24.71 18.70
CA ASN A 236 2.41 -24.68 19.97
C ASN A 236 3.58 -25.68 20.05
N ASN A 237 3.74 -26.58 19.07
CA ASN A 237 4.73 -27.67 19.11
C ASN A 237 5.64 -27.76 17.88
N ASN A 238 5.32 -27.10 16.76
CA ASN A 238 6.09 -27.06 15.52
C ASN A 238 5.75 -25.80 14.72
N ASN A 239 6.68 -24.87 14.58
CA ASN A 239 6.53 -23.71 13.68
C ASN A 239 6.53 -24.18 12.21
N ASN A 240 5.41 -24.75 11.76
CA ASN A 240 5.25 -25.27 10.41
C ASN A 240 5.22 -24.12 9.40
N LYS A 241 5.96 -24.30 8.31
CA LYS A 241 6.08 -23.33 7.23
C LYS A 241 5.61 -23.99 5.94
N TYR A 242 4.64 -23.34 5.29
CA TYR A 242 4.07 -23.85 4.05
C TYR A 242 4.24 -22.83 2.93
N ALA A 243 4.57 -23.32 1.76
CA ALA A 243 4.58 -22.54 0.53
C ALA A 243 3.46 -23.02 -0.39
N TYR A 244 2.62 -22.10 -0.84
CA TYR A 244 1.66 -22.36 -1.90
C TYR A 244 2.29 -22.05 -3.24
N ASP A 245 2.28 -23.06 -4.09
CA ASP A 245 2.61 -22.90 -5.49
C ASP A 245 1.30 -22.64 -6.26
N PRO A 246 1.08 -21.42 -6.79
CA PRO A 246 -0.14 -21.08 -7.50
C PRO A 246 -0.27 -21.79 -8.86
N LYS A 247 0.84 -22.32 -9.43
CA LYS A 247 0.81 -23.05 -10.70
C LYS A 247 0.34 -24.48 -10.50
N GLU A 248 0.83 -25.11 -9.43
CA GLU A 248 0.48 -26.48 -9.04
C GLU A 248 -0.80 -26.54 -8.20
N GLU A 249 -1.32 -25.37 -7.79
CA GLU A 249 -2.47 -25.21 -6.88
C GLU A 249 -2.37 -26.06 -5.60
N ARG A 250 -1.17 -26.23 -5.05
CA ARG A 250 -0.91 -27.07 -3.89
C ARG A 250 0.06 -26.46 -2.89
N TRP A 251 -0.03 -26.93 -1.65
CA TRP A 251 0.91 -26.59 -0.59
C TRP A 251 2.07 -27.56 -0.59
N VAL A 252 3.26 -27.01 -0.38
CA VAL A 252 4.48 -27.74 -0.13
C VAL A 252 4.91 -27.41 1.29
N LYS A 253 5.09 -28.43 2.13
CA LYS A 253 5.73 -28.28 3.43
C LYS A 253 7.21 -27.98 3.16
N GLU A 254 7.63 -26.77 3.47
CA GLU A 254 8.99 -26.32 3.15
C GLU A 254 9.72 -26.10 4.47
N ALA A 255 10.66 -27.01 4.77
CA ALA A 255 11.54 -26.88 5.92
C ALA A 255 12.47 -25.68 5.68
N GLY A 256 12.13 -24.56 6.31
CA GLY A 256 12.94 -23.35 6.23
C GLY A 256 12.85 -22.69 4.87
N PHE A 257 11.97 -21.70 4.76
CA PHE A 257 12.26 -20.57 3.90
C PHE A 257 13.62 -20.01 4.34
N VAL A 258 14.68 -20.42 3.64
CA VAL A 258 16.08 -20.08 3.97
C VAL A 258 16.14 -18.56 4.04
N GLY A 259 16.49 -18.01 5.20
CA GLY A 259 16.57 -16.55 5.41
C GLY A 259 15.48 -15.87 6.22
N LEU A 260 14.32 -16.50 6.41
CA LEU A 260 13.25 -15.98 7.30
C LEU A 260 13.22 -16.66 8.68
N GLU A 261 14.11 -17.62 8.93
CA GLU A 261 14.29 -18.20 10.27
C GLU A 261 14.65 -17.10 11.28
N GLY A 262 13.81 -16.92 12.31
CA GLY A 262 14.04 -15.93 13.36
C GLY A 262 13.57 -14.50 13.05
N ILE A 263 12.89 -14.23 11.93
CA ILE A 263 12.26 -12.92 11.71
C ILE A 263 10.96 -12.84 12.52
N THR A 264 11.04 -12.18 13.66
CA THR A 264 9.91 -11.92 14.57
C THR A 264 9.36 -10.50 14.45
N GLY A 265 10.12 -9.59 13.83
CA GLY A 265 9.74 -8.20 13.62
C GLY A 265 8.97 -7.93 12.32
N PRO A 266 8.58 -6.67 12.07
CA PRO A 266 7.99 -6.28 10.80
C PRO A 266 8.98 -6.46 9.65
N TRP A 267 8.46 -6.86 8.49
CA TRP A 267 9.27 -7.11 7.29
C TRP A 267 8.46 -6.83 6.02
N CYS A 268 9.15 -6.66 4.90
CA CYS A 268 8.55 -6.53 3.57
C CYS A 268 9.47 -7.08 2.48
N VAL A 269 8.91 -7.36 1.31
CA VAL A 269 9.67 -7.78 0.12
C VAL A 269 9.86 -6.59 -0.82
N ILE A 270 11.10 -6.35 -1.24
CA ILE A 270 11.46 -5.33 -2.24
C ILE A 270 12.34 -5.99 -3.29
N GLY A 271 11.84 -6.08 -4.53
CA GLY A 271 12.49 -6.87 -5.57
C GLY A 271 12.67 -8.31 -5.15
N ASN A 272 13.92 -8.82 -5.23
CA ASN A 272 14.27 -10.17 -4.76
C ASN A 272 14.79 -10.19 -3.31
N GLY A 273 14.69 -9.06 -2.60
CA GLY A 273 15.16 -8.88 -1.24
C GLY A 273 14.05 -8.94 -0.20
N ILE A 274 14.37 -9.44 0.99
CA ILE A 274 13.49 -9.33 2.15
C ILE A 274 14.12 -8.41 3.17
N TYR A 275 13.41 -7.36 3.54
CA TYR A 275 13.85 -6.39 4.52
C TYR A 275 13.09 -6.61 5.81
N ALA A 276 13.80 -6.73 6.92
CA ALA A 276 13.22 -7.00 8.21
C ALA A 276 13.82 -6.11 9.29
N GLU A 277 13.08 -5.97 10.38
CA GLU A 277 13.61 -5.43 11.62
C GLU A 277 13.91 -6.56 12.60
N HIS A 278 15.11 -6.55 13.16
CA HIS A 278 15.59 -7.53 14.12
C HIS A 278 16.47 -6.83 15.16
N GLU A 279 16.10 -6.95 16.44
CA GLU A 279 16.80 -6.34 17.57
C GLU A 279 17.09 -4.83 17.40
N GLY A 280 16.13 -4.09 16.84
CA GLY A 280 16.24 -2.67 16.57
C GLY A 280 17.05 -2.33 15.31
N LYS A 281 17.65 -3.29 14.62
CA LYS A 281 18.41 -3.07 13.39
C LYS A 281 17.59 -3.46 12.16
N TYR A 282 17.93 -2.86 11.03
CA TYR A 282 17.30 -3.20 9.75
C TYR A 282 18.24 -4.09 8.97
N THR A 283 17.75 -5.29 8.65
CA THR A 283 18.48 -6.30 7.89
C THR A 283 17.81 -6.52 6.55
N TRP A 284 18.61 -6.98 5.60
CA TRP A 284 18.20 -7.42 4.29
C TRP A 284 18.72 -8.84 4.07
N TYR A 285 17.84 -9.73 3.64
CA TYR A 285 18.21 -11.08 3.22
C TYR A 285 18.72 -11.06 1.79
N ASP A 286 19.98 -11.45 1.61
CA ASP A 286 20.59 -11.65 0.31
C ASP A 286 20.31 -13.07 -0.19
N PRO A 287 19.46 -13.24 -1.22
CA PRO A 287 19.14 -14.56 -1.74
C PRO A 287 20.34 -15.26 -2.38
N ARG A 288 21.39 -14.53 -2.77
CA ARG A 288 22.59 -15.12 -3.39
C ARG A 288 23.50 -15.78 -2.37
N SER A 289 23.65 -15.16 -1.20
CA SER A 289 24.50 -15.69 -0.14
C SER A 289 23.73 -16.50 0.90
N GLY A 290 22.40 -16.43 0.89
CA GLY A 290 21.54 -17.10 1.87
C GLY A 290 21.65 -16.51 3.28
N LYS A 291 22.15 -15.28 3.42
CA LYS A 291 22.44 -14.65 4.71
C LYS A 291 21.67 -13.35 4.89
N GLN A 292 21.32 -13.04 6.14
CA GLN A 292 20.86 -11.71 6.52
C GLN A 292 22.07 -10.78 6.74
N VAL A 293 22.02 -9.61 6.13
CA VAL A 293 23.05 -8.58 6.21
C VAL A 293 22.42 -7.26 6.65
N MET A 294 23.14 -6.46 7.42
CA MET A 294 22.64 -5.15 7.88
C MET A 294 22.54 -4.15 6.72
N VAL A 295 21.48 -3.34 6.72
CA VAL A 295 21.36 -2.19 5.82
C VAL A 295 22.16 -1.02 6.39
N TYR A 296 23.18 -0.56 5.65
CA TYR A 296 24.04 0.54 6.07
C TYR A 296 23.43 1.91 5.75
N GLY A 297 23.95 2.99 6.33
CA GLY A 297 23.54 4.36 6.00
C GLY A 297 22.28 4.86 6.70
N LEU A 298 21.74 4.09 7.64
CA LEU A 298 20.52 4.44 8.39
C LEU A 298 20.78 5.16 9.71
N LYS A 299 21.94 5.83 9.85
CA LYS A 299 22.36 6.50 11.08
C LYS A 299 21.31 7.50 11.57
N ASP A 300 20.80 8.33 10.67
CA ASP A 300 19.78 9.35 10.98
C ASP A 300 18.48 8.74 11.53
N VAL A 301 18.10 7.54 11.06
CA VAL A 301 16.92 6.83 11.57
C VAL A 301 17.19 6.37 13.01
N TYR A 302 18.37 5.81 13.27
CA TYR A 302 18.74 5.34 14.60
C TYR A 302 18.88 6.49 15.62
N GLU A 303 19.47 7.61 15.22
CA GLU A 303 19.65 8.80 16.07
C GLU A 303 18.33 9.47 16.45
N LYS A 304 17.34 9.41 15.56
CA LYS A 304 16.02 10.01 15.80
C LYS A 304 15.11 9.18 16.70
N ARG A 305 15.44 7.90 16.94
CA ARG A 305 14.61 7.03 17.79
C ARG A 305 14.80 7.35 19.26
N ALA A 306 13.67 7.54 19.95
CA ALA A 306 13.63 7.58 21.40
C ALA A 306 13.89 6.19 22.02
N LYS A 307 14.16 6.11 23.34
CA LYS A 307 14.35 4.83 24.07
C LYS A 307 13.14 3.90 23.99
N ASN A 308 11.92 4.45 24.00
CA ASN A 308 10.66 3.70 23.97
C ASN A 308 10.03 3.76 22.58
N TYR A 309 10.71 3.17 21.60
CA TYR A 309 10.22 3.10 20.22
C TYR A 309 9.74 1.67 19.89
N ARG A 310 8.85 1.57 18.90
CA ARG A 310 8.47 0.30 18.30
C ARG A 310 8.32 0.46 16.80
N THR A 311 9.04 -0.34 16.01
CA THR A 311 8.75 -0.44 14.57
C THR A 311 7.36 -1.05 14.40
N ILE A 312 6.50 -0.35 13.67
CA ILE A 312 5.12 -0.79 13.43
C ILE A 312 5.08 -1.63 12.16
N GLU A 313 5.67 -1.13 11.07
CA GLU A 313 5.52 -1.72 9.75
C GLU A 313 6.69 -1.31 8.84
N LEU A 314 7.11 -2.23 7.98
CA LEU A 314 8.02 -1.98 6.86
C LEU A 314 7.21 -2.14 5.57
N ILE A 315 7.36 -1.22 4.63
CA ILE A 315 6.57 -1.20 3.39
C ILE A 315 7.48 -0.98 2.19
N ASN A 316 7.25 -1.75 1.12
CA ASN A 316 7.79 -1.46 -0.20
C ASN A 316 6.99 -0.33 -0.85
N HIS A 317 7.64 0.79 -1.12
CA HIS A 317 7.05 1.91 -1.82
C HIS A 317 7.90 2.29 -3.02
N ASP A 318 7.52 1.79 -4.20
CA ASP A 318 8.23 2.05 -5.47
C ASP A 318 9.73 1.68 -5.42
N GLY A 319 10.03 0.52 -4.84
CA GLY A 319 11.41 0.07 -4.65
C GLY A 319 12.14 0.73 -3.48
N LYS A 320 11.55 1.73 -2.83
CA LYS A 320 12.07 2.34 -1.61
C LYS A 320 11.55 1.62 -0.38
N LEU A 321 12.37 1.56 0.65
CA LEU A 321 11.98 1.05 1.96
C LEU A 321 11.33 2.18 2.76
N VAL A 322 10.07 1.99 3.13
CA VAL A 322 9.37 2.88 4.06
C VAL A 322 9.33 2.23 5.43
N ILE A 323 9.74 3.00 6.42
CA ILE A 323 9.81 2.55 7.82
C ILE A 323 8.86 3.41 8.63
N VAL A 324 7.91 2.76 9.31
CA VAL A 324 6.97 3.42 10.21
C VAL A 324 7.18 2.91 11.62
N TRP A 325 7.42 3.81 12.57
CA TRP A 325 7.56 3.48 13.99
C TRP A 325 6.76 4.44 14.86
N ASP A 326 6.39 3.99 16.07
CA ASP A 326 5.90 4.89 17.10
C ASP A 326 6.90 5.08 18.24
N GLU A 327 6.78 6.23 18.89
CA GLU A 327 7.53 6.61 20.08
C GLU A 327 6.58 6.95 21.20
N TRP A 328 6.81 6.38 22.38
CA TRP A 328 5.91 6.49 23.51
C TRP A 328 6.44 7.49 24.54
N HIS A 329 5.57 8.44 24.92
CA HIS A 329 5.87 9.51 25.86
C HIS A 329 4.91 9.45 27.06
N LYS A 330 5.45 9.67 28.26
CA LYS A 330 4.66 9.90 29.49
C LYS A 330 4.59 11.41 29.77
N THR A 331 3.42 11.90 30.18
CA THR A 331 3.32 13.25 30.77
C THR A 331 3.70 13.22 32.24
N GLN A 332 4.60 14.12 32.66
CA GLN A 332 4.96 14.29 34.08
C GLN A 332 4.02 15.24 34.85
N ARG A 333 3.15 16.01 34.17
CA ARG A 333 2.22 16.93 34.82
C ARG A 333 0.87 16.24 35.10
N GLU A 334 0.59 16.14 36.40
CA GLU A 334 -0.69 15.90 37.08
C GLU A 334 -1.41 14.54 36.83
N HIS A 335 -1.18 13.60 37.75
CA HIS A 335 -2.08 12.54 38.24
C HIS A 335 -2.85 11.62 37.28
N LYS A 336 -2.59 11.65 35.97
CA LYS A 336 -3.13 10.65 35.04
C LYS A 336 -1.97 10.09 34.24
N GLY A 337 -1.61 8.83 34.48
CA GLY A 337 -0.61 8.06 33.73
C GLY A 337 -0.99 7.82 32.26
N VAL A 338 -1.36 8.89 31.55
CA VAL A 338 -1.78 8.89 30.16
C VAL A 338 -0.54 8.81 29.30
N TRP A 339 -0.56 7.84 28.39
CA TRP A 339 0.49 7.66 27.41
C TRP A 339 0.09 8.32 26.11
N TYR A 340 1.03 9.06 25.54
CA TYR A 340 0.92 9.60 24.20
C TYR A 340 1.96 8.93 23.32
N LYS A 341 1.71 8.95 22.02
CA LYS A 341 2.69 8.48 21.05
C LYS A 341 2.81 9.40 19.86
N SER A 342 4.00 9.42 19.28
CA SER A 342 4.27 10.09 18.02
C SER A 342 4.57 9.01 16.97
N VAL A 343 4.01 9.13 15.78
CA VAL A 343 4.29 8.21 14.66
C VAL A 343 5.25 8.90 13.72
N TRP A 344 6.35 8.23 13.45
CA TRP A 344 7.39 8.65 12.53
C TRP A 344 7.34 7.85 11.25
N CYS A 345 7.80 8.47 10.18
CA CYS A 345 7.95 7.83 8.88
C CYS A 345 9.31 8.19 8.31
N ALA A 346 10.05 7.19 7.83
CA ALA A 346 11.25 7.38 7.04
C ALA A 346 11.09 6.72 5.67
N VAL A 347 11.60 7.39 4.64
CA VAL A 347 11.65 6.90 3.26
C VAL A 347 13.12 6.73 2.89
N ILE A 348 13.50 5.52 2.50
CA ILE A 348 14.88 5.12 2.28
C ILE A 348 15.04 4.61 0.87
N SER A 349 15.90 5.26 0.11
CA SER A 349 16.37 4.72 -1.17
C SER A 349 17.43 3.67 -0.93
N LEU A 350 17.35 2.59 -1.70
CA LEU A 350 18.18 1.41 -1.52
C LEU A 350 19.11 1.26 -2.72
N GLU A 351 20.39 1.12 -2.45
CA GLU A 351 21.43 0.88 -3.43
C GLU A 351 22.19 -0.38 -3.07
N GLU A 352 22.19 -1.32 -4.01
CA GLU A 352 22.98 -2.54 -3.89
C GLU A 352 24.38 -2.31 -4.45
N GLY A 353 25.39 -2.64 -3.64
CA GLY A 353 26.80 -2.54 -4.01
C GLY A 353 27.50 -3.89 -3.88
N LEU A 354 28.51 -4.12 -4.72
CA LEU A 354 29.43 -5.25 -4.59
C LEU A 354 30.66 -4.82 -3.80
N THR A 355 31.06 -5.65 -2.85
CA THR A 355 32.33 -5.50 -2.12
C THR A 355 33.16 -6.76 -2.25
N PRO A 356 34.49 -6.71 -2.02
CA PRO A 356 35.33 -7.91 -2.01
C PRO A 356 34.87 -8.99 -1.00
N LEU A 357 34.07 -8.61 0.00
CA LEU A 357 33.53 -9.48 1.05
C LEU A 357 32.10 -9.97 0.78
N GLY A 358 31.50 -9.59 -0.36
CA GLY A 358 30.13 -9.96 -0.76
C GLY A 358 29.22 -8.78 -1.08
N THR A 359 27.93 -9.07 -1.21
CA THR A 359 26.88 -8.08 -1.48
C THR A 359 26.67 -7.16 -0.28
N ARG A 360 26.52 -5.86 -0.53
CA ARG A 360 26.23 -4.85 0.49
C ARG A 360 24.98 -4.07 0.11
N MET A 361 24.11 -3.86 1.09
CA MET A 361 22.91 -3.02 0.94
C MET A 361 23.12 -1.66 1.63
N ARG A 362 23.09 -0.57 0.88
CA ARG A 362 23.17 0.80 1.39
C ARG A 362 21.81 1.46 1.32
N GLY A 363 21.35 2.02 2.44
CA GLY A 363 20.20 2.90 2.52
C GLY A 363 20.62 4.37 2.56
N SER A 364 19.95 5.19 1.78
CA SER A 364 20.04 6.66 1.81
C SER A 364 18.70 7.22 2.30
N VAL A 365 18.72 7.90 3.45
CA VAL A 365 17.51 8.47 4.06
C VAL A 365 17.09 9.71 3.28
N GLU A 366 16.01 9.61 2.51
CA GLU A 366 15.50 10.74 1.74
C GLU A 366 14.64 11.66 2.59
N GLN A 367 13.81 11.07 3.45
CA GLN A 367 12.90 11.78 4.34
C GLN A 367 12.79 11.01 5.65
N CYS A 368 12.67 11.75 6.75
CA CYS A 368 12.54 11.16 8.08
C CYS A 368 11.99 12.21 9.06
N ASN A 369 10.68 12.18 9.30
CA ASN A 369 10.00 13.12 10.18
C ASN A 369 8.76 12.51 10.85
N VAL A 370 8.26 13.20 11.88
CA VAL A 370 7.00 12.89 12.55
C VAL A 370 5.85 13.16 11.60
N VAL A 371 4.97 12.16 11.41
CA VAL A 371 3.75 12.27 10.59
C VAL A 371 2.48 12.37 11.43
N LEU A 372 2.53 11.93 12.69
CA LEU A 372 1.51 12.18 13.72
C LEU A 372 2.20 12.51 15.03
N ASN A 373 1.94 13.69 15.58
CA ASN A 373 2.61 14.15 16.79
C ASN A 373 1.69 14.04 18.01
N ARG A 374 2.21 13.46 19.10
CA ARG A 374 1.55 13.41 20.43
C ARG A 374 0.07 13.00 20.40
N VAL A 375 -0.25 11.95 19.67
CA VAL A 375 -1.60 11.39 19.67
C VAL A 375 -1.83 10.50 20.89
N HIS A 376 -3.08 10.38 21.35
CA HIS A 376 -3.43 9.52 22.47
C HIS A 376 -3.11 8.03 22.16
N LYS A 377 -2.75 7.23 23.18
CA LYS A 377 -2.41 5.79 23.02
C LYS A 377 -3.44 4.93 22.27
N SER A 378 -4.69 5.37 22.21
CA SER A 378 -5.77 4.66 21.51
C SER A 378 -5.66 4.74 19.99
N PHE A 379 -4.87 5.67 19.44
CA PHE A 379 -4.59 5.70 18.00
C PHE A 379 -3.81 4.45 17.60
N LYS A 380 -4.32 3.70 16.63
CA LYS A 380 -3.63 2.52 16.09
C LYS A 380 -3.49 2.64 14.59
N LEU A 381 -2.29 2.42 14.09
CA LEU A 381 -2.08 2.17 12.67
C LEU A 381 -2.51 0.73 12.42
N THR A 382 -3.44 0.56 11.48
CA THR A 382 -4.11 -0.74 11.24
C THR A 382 -3.79 -1.35 9.89
N SER A 383 -3.31 -0.53 8.96
CA SER A 383 -2.88 -0.95 7.64
C SER A 383 -2.04 0.15 7.00
N CYS A 384 -1.00 -0.25 6.27
CA CYS A 384 -0.26 0.61 5.36
C CYS A 384 -0.18 -0.11 4.00
N GLN A 385 -0.50 0.59 2.91
CA GLN A 385 -0.56 0.02 1.57
C GLN A 385 0.10 0.95 0.58
N SER A 386 1.05 0.44 -0.21
CA SER A 386 1.59 1.18 -1.35
C SER A 386 0.79 0.82 -2.59
N VAL A 387 0.24 1.83 -3.26
CA VAL A 387 -0.66 1.68 -4.41
C VAL A 387 -0.11 2.47 -5.58
N SER A 388 -0.18 1.94 -6.80
CA SER A 388 0.26 2.63 -8.00
C SER A 388 -0.91 3.36 -8.67
N VAL A 389 -0.82 4.68 -8.90
CA VAL A 389 -1.97 5.56 -9.24
C VAL A 389 -1.74 6.46 -10.45
#